data_AF-A0A843TG81-F1
#
_entry.id   AF-A0A843TG81-F1
#
_cell.length_a   1.000
_cell.length_b   1.000
_cell.length_c   1.000
_cell.angle_alpha   90.00
_cell.angle_beta   90.00
_cell.angle_gamma   90.00
#
_symmetry.space_group_name_H-M   'P 1'
#
loop_
_entity.id
_entity.type
_entity.pdbx_description
1 polymer ?
#
loop_
_entity_poly.entity_id
_entity_poly.type
_entity_poly.pdbx_seq_one_letter_code
_entity_poly.pdbx_strand_id
1 'polypeptide(L)'
;MSVHGAMASRGRRGGASAREDELRRDEQAEQQAPAPQGPVLPPPPPVDYGAQAPAQDHGGPPIMERFKRMTPPSFKGESDPLMAESWLRETEKIFRAIRCPDEDKVTLATYMLQERADVWWSSLLRTRFEDGAVDVAWDAFVRLFRAKFIPEHIQDKMEQEFLSLAQGSMTVLQYKARFSELSKYAPHIVEDESRKTKKFVMGLKPSLRTRLMAFDHRTLDEALSATCRQEGEMEQYLEEKKASQKRPAATFQRQDKKKTVY
;
A
#
# COMPACT_ATOMS: atom_id res chain seq x y z
N MET A 1 76.86 -45.83 79.74
CA MET A 1 75.85 -44.96 80.38
C MET A 1 74.91 -44.47 79.30
N SER A 2 73.61 -44.67 79.49
CA SER A 2 72.52 -44.27 78.59
C SER A 2 72.56 -42.80 78.19
N VAL A 3 72.09 -42.40 77.00
CA VAL A 3 70.70 -42.02 76.71
C VAL A 3 70.54 -41.36 75.31
N HIS A 4 69.31 -41.49 74.74
CA HIS A 4 68.70 -40.74 73.62
C HIS A 4 69.32 -40.92 72.21
N GLY A 5 68.57 -41.11 71.12
CA GLY A 5 67.14 -41.04 70.87
C GLY A 5 66.90 -40.69 69.39
N ALA A 6 65.72 -41.06 68.89
CA ALA A 6 65.06 -40.62 67.64
C ALA A 6 65.62 -41.20 66.32
N MET A 7 64.89 -42.09 65.63
CA MET A 7 63.60 -41.95 64.92
C MET A 7 63.75 -41.51 63.45
N ALA A 8 62.84 -42.06 62.65
CA ALA A 8 62.42 -41.70 61.29
C ALA A 8 63.29 -42.28 60.14
N SER A 9 62.90 -43.34 59.43
CA SER A 9 61.67 -43.63 58.66
C SER A 9 61.64 -43.05 57.24
N ARG A 10 61.49 -43.99 56.28
CA ARG A 10 60.67 -43.94 55.05
C ARG A 10 61.17 -43.20 53.80
N GLY A 11 60.91 -43.88 52.67
CA GLY A 11 60.60 -43.31 51.35
C GLY A 11 61.78 -43.37 50.38
N ARG A 12 61.97 -44.38 49.52
CA ARG A 12 61.12 -44.96 48.45
C ARG A 12 60.85 -44.00 47.28
N ARG A 13 61.38 -44.39 46.10
CA ARG A 13 60.98 -44.04 44.72
C ARG A 13 61.24 -42.60 44.24
N GLY A 14 62.48 -42.32 43.83
CA GLY A 14 62.76 -41.33 42.78
C GLY A 14 62.80 -42.05 41.42
N GLY A 15 61.83 -41.80 40.54
CA GLY A 15 61.82 -42.45 39.21
C GLY A 15 60.55 -42.28 38.37
N ALA A 16 59.48 -41.67 38.89
CA ALA A 16 58.23 -41.48 38.14
C ALA A 16 57.82 -40.01 37.91
N SER A 17 58.51 -39.02 38.50
CA SER A 17 58.10 -37.60 38.39
C SER A 17 58.64 -36.90 37.13
N ALA A 18 59.73 -37.37 36.53
CA ALA A 18 60.34 -36.66 35.40
C ALA A 18 59.61 -36.89 34.06
N ARG A 19 58.93 -38.04 33.90
CA ARG A 19 58.30 -38.43 32.62
C ARG A 19 56.89 -37.85 32.42
N GLU A 20 56.16 -37.57 33.51
CA GLU A 20 54.83 -36.95 33.41
C GLU A 20 54.91 -35.43 33.20
N ASP A 21 55.99 -34.79 33.67
CA ASP A 21 56.25 -33.36 33.43
C ASP A 21 56.79 -33.09 32.01
N GLU A 22 57.52 -34.03 31.40
CA GLU A 22 57.90 -33.94 29.98
C GLU A 22 56.69 -34.12 29.05
N LEU A 23 55.80 -35.09 29.33
CA LEU A 23 54.61 -35.33 28.51
C LEU A 23 53.62 -34.13 28.52
N ARG A 24 53.45 -33.48 29.69
CA ARG A 24 52.60 -32.28 29.83
C ARG A 24 53.19 -31.04 29.16
N ARG A 25 54.53 -30.95 29.09
CA ARG A 25 55.23 -29.85 28.42
C ARG A 25 55.12 -29.98 26.90
N ASP A 26 55.18 -31.19 26.37
CA ASP A 26 55.00 -31.43 24.93
C ASP A 26 53.54 -31.20 24.47
N GLU A 27 52.54 -31.59 25.27
CA GLU A 27 51.12 -31.30 24.95
C GLU A 27 50.78 -29.80 24.98
N GLN A 28 51.43 -29.00 25.84
CA GLN A 28 51.29 -27.54 25.86
C GLN A 28 52.09 -26.84 24.76
N ALA A 29 53.17 -27.43 24.26
CA ALA A 29 53.94 -26.88 23.15
C ALA A 29 53.22 -27.04 21.80
N GLU A 30 52.44 -28.11 21.61
CA GLU A 30 51.75 -28.38 20.35
C GLU A 30 50.46 -27.56 20.15
N GLN A 31 49.86 -27.05 21.22
CA GLN A 31 48.69 -26.14 21.15
C GLN A 31 49.06 -24.68 20.88
N GLN A 32 50.35 -24.36 20.84
CA GLN A 32 50.86 -23.01 20.61
C GLN A 32 51.80 -22.90 19.39
N ALA A 33 51.63 -23.80 18.42
CA ALA A 33 52.22 -23.64 17.10
C ALA A 33 51.45 -22.54 16.31
N PRO A 34 52.12 -21.51 15.77
CA PRO A 34 51.47 -20.58 14.85
C PRO A 34 51.07 -21.33 13.58
N ALA A 35 49.83 -21.12 13.12
CA ALA A 35 49.32 -21.70 11.88
C ALA A 35 50.27 -21.44 10.69
N PRO A 36 50.37 -22.38 9.71
CA PRO A 36 51.24 -22.18 8.56
C PRO A 36 50.81 -20.93 7.80
N GLN A 37 51.66 -19.90 7.84
CA GLN A 37 51.47 -18.71 7.02
C GLN A 37 51.72 -19.11 5.56
N GLY A 38 50.65 -19.17 4.77
CA GLY A 38 50.76 -19.21 3.31
C GLY A 38 51.56 -18.01 2.79
N PRO A 39 51.99 -18.00 1.51
CA PRO A 39 52.85 -16.95 0.98
C PRO A 39 52.25 -15.58 1.27
N VAL A 40 52.97 -14.76 2.05
CA VAL A 40 52.58 -13.39 2.38
C VAL A 40 52.62 -12.58 1.08
N LEU A 41 51.45 -12.36 0.48
CA LEU A 41 51.32 -11.42 -0.62
C LEU A 41 51.70 -10.01 -0.13
N PRO A 42 52.45 -9.22 -0.91
CA PRO A 42 52.76 -7.85 -0.53
C PRO A 42 51.46 -7.05 -0.33
N PRO A 43 51.43 -6.08 0.62
CA PRO A 43 50.23 -5.30 0.87
C PRO A 43 49.84 -4.53 -0.41
N PRO A 44 48.55 -4.47 -0.77
CA PRO A 44 48.11 -3.62 -1.87
C PRO A 44 48.45 -2.16 -1.53
N PRO A 45 48.73 -1.30 -2.54
CA PRO A 45 48.91 0.13 -2.31
C PRO A 45 47.64 0.70 -1.64
N PRO A 46 47.75 1.79 -0.87
CA PRO A 46 46.61 2.35 -0.15
C PRO A 46 45.54 2.75 -1.15
N VAL A 47 44.49 1.93 -1.23
CA VAL A 47 43.19 2.39 -1.73
C VAL A 47 42.69 3.38 -0.71
N ASP A 48 42.54 4.62 -1.14
CA ASP A 48 41.85 5.67 -0.42
C ASP A 48 40.43 5.16 -0.10
N TYR A 49 40.25 4.59 1.08
CA TYR A 49 38.95 4.39 1.69
C TYR A 49 38.49 5.76 2.18
N GLY A 50 38.21 6.65 1.23
CA GLY A 50 37.25 7.71 1.45
C GLY A 50 36.01 7.04 2.02
N ALA A 51 35.55 7.52 3.17
CA ALA A 51 34.36 7.03 3.83
C ALA A 51 33.18 7.08 2.86
N GLN A 52 32.91 5.96 2.16
CA GLN A 52 31.69 5.79 1.42
C GLN A 52 30.62 5.52 2.48
N ALA A 53 30.06 6.60 3.02
CA ALA A 53 28.70 6.60 3.52
C ALA A 53 27.82 5.89 2.47
N PRO A 54 26.76 5.14 2.87
CA PRO A 54 25.87 4.52 1.89
C PRO A 54 25.48 5.61 0.91
N ALA A 55 25.71 5.37 -0.39
CA ALA A 55 25.50 6.35 -1.43
C ALA A 55 24.07 6.88 -1.30
N GLN A 56 23.92 7.99 -0.57
CA GLN A 56 22.74 8.80 -0.63
C GLN A 56 22.76 9.31 -2.06
N ASP A 57 21.66 9.04 -2.76
CA ASP A 57 21.38 9.45 -4.12
C ASP A 57 21.45 10.99 -4.21
N HIS A 58 22.65 11.53 -4.25
CA HIS A 58 22.95 12.98 -4.24
C HIS A 58 23.09 13.55 -5.66
N GLY A 59 22.87 12.73 -6.70
CA GLY A 59 22.85 13.19 -8.09
C GLY A 59 21.46 13.62 -8.56
N GLY A 60 20.40 13.33 -7.80
CA GLY A 60 19.03 13.70 -8.10
C GLY A 60 18.62 15.04 -7.49
N PRO A 61 17.62 15.75 -8.07
CA PRO A 61 17.05 16.93 -7.44
C PRO A 61 16.48 16.60 -6.05
N PRO A 62 16.51 17.53 -5.08
CA PRO A 62 16.00 17.32 -3.73
C PRO A 62 14.59 16.72 -3.73
N ILE A 63 14.26 15.93 -2.70
CA ILE A 63 12.98 15.20 -2.63
C ILE A 63 11.77 16.15 -2.76
N MET A 64 11.88 17.37 -2.21
CA MET A 64 10.88 18.44 -2.36
C MET A 64 10.67 18.86 -3.83
N GLU A 65 11.74 19.00 -4.62
CA GLU A 65 11.62 19.35 -6.04
C GLU A 65 10.98 18.22 -6.85
N ARG A 66 11.34 16.97 -6.53
CA ARG A 66 10.71 15.78 -7.12
C ARG A 66 9.22 15.74 -6.79
N PHE A 67 8.87 16.02 -5.53
CA PHE A 67 7.50 16.09 -5.06
C PHE A 67 6.71 17.18 -5.78
N LYS A 68 7.22 18.43 -5.83
CA LYS A 68 6.56 19.55 -6.54
C LYS A 68 6.35 19.29 -8.03
N ARG A 69 7.29 18.61 -8.69
CA ARG A 69 7.17 18.23 -10.11
C ARG A 69 6.03 17.25 -10.38
N MET A 70 5.59 16.48 -9.38
CA MET A 70 4.41 15.61 -9.46
C MET A 70 3.09 16.37 -9.27
N THR A 71 3.13 17.69 -9.10
CA THR A 71 1.96 18.58 -8.90
C THR A 71 1.01 18.03 -7.82
N PRO A 72 1.49 17.90 -6.58
CA PRO A 72 0.70 17.33 -5.50
C PRO A 72 -0.56 18.16 -5.24
N PRO A 73 -1.69 17.52 -4.93
CA PRO A 73 -2.92 18.24 -4.62
C PRO A 73 -2.81 18.96 -3.27
N SER A 74 -3.40 20.15 -3.15
CA SER A 74 -3.56 20.82 -1.86
C SER A 74 -4.84 20.37 -1.15
N PHE A 75 -4.87 20.49 0.19
CA PHE A 75 -6.04 20.16 0.99
C PHE A 75 -6.37 21.27 2.00
N LYS A 76 -7.57 21.84 1.86
CA LYS A 76 -8.02 22.99 2.67
C LYS A 76 -8.66 22.60 4.00
N GLY A 77 -9.16 21.37 4.15
CA GLY A 77 -9.82 20.90 5.37
C GLY A 77 -11.32 21.17 5.47
N GLU A 78 -11.94 21.78 4.46
CA GLU A 78 -13.40 22.02 4.37
C GLU A 78 -14.10 21.10 3.37
N SER A 79 -13.33 20.27 2.67
CA SER A 79 -13.83 19.41 1.60
C SER A 79 -14.59 18.19 2.15
N ASP A 80 -15.44 17.61 1.30
CA ASP A 80 -16.08 16.32 1.54
C ASP A 80 -15.07 15.29 2.07
N PRO A 81 -15.40 14.48 3.09
CA PRO A 81 -14.57 13.37 3.55
C PRO A 81 -14.01 12.45 2.44
N LEU A 82 -14.73 12.27 1.33
CA LEU A 82 -14.21 11.55 0.15
C LEU A 82 -13.03 12.26 -0.51
N MET A 83 -13.02 13.59 -0.48
CA MET A 83 -11.89 14.41 -0.95
C MET A 83 -10.70 14.30 -0.01
N ALA A 84 -10.92 14.18 1.31
CA ALA A 84 -9.85 13.95 2.28
C ALA A 84 -9.15 12.60 2.03
N GLU A 85 -9.93 11.54 1.82
CA GLU A 85 -9.39 10.23 1.42
C GLU A 85 -8.69 10.26 0.06
N SER A 86 -9.29 10.94 -0.93
CA SER A 86 -8.70 11.05 -2.26
C SER A 86 -7.39 11.83 -2.25
N TRP A 87 -7.31 12.89 -1.45
CA TRP A 87 -6.08 13.64 -1.22
C TRP A 87 -5.00 12.75 -0.61
N LEU A 88 -5.33 11.98 0.44
CA LEU A 88 -4.36 11.09 1.08
C LEU A 88 -3.84 10.03 0.10
N ARG A 89 -4.76 9.39 -0.65
CA ARG A 89 -4.43 8.38 -1.67
C ARG A 89 -3.50 8.92 -2.76
N GLU A 90 -3.78 10.12 -3.26
CA GLU A 90 -2.96 10.72 -4.32
C GLU A 90 -1.58 11.12 -3.78
N THR A 91 -1.51 11.66 -2.55
CA THR A 91 -0.25 11.96 -1.88
C THR A 91 0.60 10.70 -1.66
N GLU A 92 0.02 9.59 -1.19
CA GLU A 92 0.73 8.31 -1.05
C GLU A 92 1.19 7.71 -2.39
N LYS A 93 0.42 7.92 -3.45
CA LYS A 93 0.80 7.52 -4.80
C LYS A 93 2.01 8.32 -5.28
N ILE A 94 2.06 9.61 -5.02
CA ILE A 94 3.22 10.47 -5.32
C ILE A 94 4.44 10.00 -4.52
N PHE A 95 4.30 9.74 -3.21
CA PHE A 95 5.40 9.25 -2.38
C PHE A 95 6.00 7.94 -2.90
N ARG A 96 5.16 7.01 -3.34
CA ARG A 96 5.63 5.77 -3.99
C ARG A 96 6.38 6.06 -5.29
N ALA A 97 5.84 6.93 -6.14
CA ALA A 97 6.46 7.29 -7.42
C ALA A 97 7.84 7.94 -7.27
N ILE A 98 8.01 8.81 -6.27
CA ILE A 98 9.28 9.48 -6.01
C ILE A 98 10.20 8.70 -5.05
N ARG A 99 9.78 7.52 -4.58
CA ARG A 99 10.49 6.74 -3.54
C ARG A 99 10.84 7.60 -2.32
N CYS A 100 9.84 8.32 -1.80
CA CYS A 100 9.99 9.23 -0.67
C CYS A 100 10.45 8.48 0.59
N PRO A 101 11.54 8.91 1.25
CA PRO A 101 11.91 8.42 2.58
C PRO A 101 10.79 8.66 3.60
N ASP A 102 10.68 7.78 4.61
CA ASP A 102 9.62 7.87 5.61
C ASP A 102 9.73 9.14 6.47
N GLU A 103 10.96 9.59 6.78
CA GLU A 103 11.20 10.83 7.51
C GLU A 103 10.67 12.09 6.79
N ASP A 104 10.63 12.10 5.46
CA ASP A 104 10.22 13.27 4.68
C ASP A 104 8.71 13.35 4.43
N LYS A 105 7.98 12.23 4.57
CA LYS A 105 6.58 12.11 4.14
C LYS A 105 5.67 13.11 4.83
N VAL A 106 5.77 13.24 6.16
CA VAL A 106 4.89 14.15 6.90
C VAL A 106 5.18 15.59 6.51
N THR A 107 6.45 15.99 6.48
CA THR A 107 6.86 17.34 6.07
C THR A 107 6.34 17.71 4.68
N LEU A 108 6.47 16.82 3.70
CA LEU A 108 5.98 17.04 2.34
C LEU A 108 4.44 17.09 2.26
N ALA A 109 3.75 16.22 2.99
CA ALA A 109 2.29 16.22 3.02
C ALA A 109 1.73 17.48 3.70
N THR A 110 2.32 17.88 4.83
CA THR A 110 1.87 19.04 5.61
C THR A 110 2.13 20.35 4.88
N TYR A 111 3.17 20.40 4.04
CA TYR A 111 3.40 21.52 3.12
C TYR A 111 2.24 21.75 2.14
N MET A 112 1.44 20.71 1.85
CA MET A 112 0.27 20.81 0.96
C MET A 112 -1.05 21.07 1.69
N LEU A 113 -1.03 21.13 3.03
CA LEU A 113 -2.19 21.55 3.80
C LEU A 113 -2.36 23.06 3.66
N GLN A 114 -3.62 23.50 3.60
CA GLN A 114 -3.98 24.90 3.46
C GLN A 114 -5.11 25.22 4.44
N GLU A 115 -5.27 26.51 4.73
CA GLU A 115 -6.41 27.07 5.46
C GLU A 115 -6.71 26.27 6.75
N ARG A 116 -7.92 25.72 6.90
CA ARG A 116 -8.36 25.00 8.10
C ARG A 116 -7.48 23.78 8.40
N ALA A 117 -6.96 23.10 7.38
CA ALA A 117 -6.11 21.94 7.57
C ALA A 117 -4.72 22.31 8.10
N ASP A 118 -4.13 23.39 7.59
CA ASP A 118 -2.84 23.89 8.06
C ASP A 118 -2.94 24.42 9.51
N VAL A 119 -4.00 25.18 9.81
CA VAL A 119 -4.27 25.67 11.18
C VAL A 119 -4.45 24.50 12.16
N TRP A 120 -5.17 23.45 11.75
CA TRP A 120 -5.33 22.26 12.57
C TRP A 120 -3.99 21.58 12.85
N TRP A 121 -3.17 21.35 11.83
CA TRP A 121 -1.89 20.68 11.98
C TRP A 121 -0.94 21.47 12.88
N SER A 122 -0.83 22.78 12.65
CA SER A 122 -0.02 23.70 13.47
C SER A 122 -0.48 23.72 14.94
N SER A 123 -1.79 23.70 15.18
CA SER A 123 -2.35 23.64 16.55
C SER A 123 -2.07 22.30 17.22
N LEU A 124 -2.18 21.20 16.47
CA LEU A 124 -1.91 19.85 16.97
C LEU A 124 -0.44 19.68 17.37
N LEU A 125 0.50 20.20 16.56
CA LEU A 125 1.92 20.22 16.90
C LEU A 125 2.14 20.95 18.22
N ARG A 126 1.64 22.18 18.37
CA ARG A 126 1.82 23.00 19.57
C ARG A 126 1.24 22.38 20.85
N THR A 127 0.11 21.69 20.75
CA THR A 127 -0.63 21.21 21.92
C THR A 127 -0.25 19.80 22.35
N ARG A 128 0.16 18.95 21.41
CA ARG A 128 0.40 17.53 21.65
C ARG A 128 1.88 17.15 21.64
N PHE A 129 2.73 17.94 21.00
CA PHE A 129 4.14 17.68 20.84
C PHE A 129 4.92 18.89 21.35
N GLU A 130 5.33 18.86 22.63
CA GLU A 130 6.13 19.92 23.27
C GLU A 130 7.34 20.28 22.38
N ASP A 131 7.52 21.58 22.13
CA ASP A 131 8.63 22.18 21.37
C ASP A 131 9.00 21.53 20.03
N GLY A 132 8.00 21.19 19.20
CA GLY A 132 8.14 21.17 17.73
C GLY A 132 9.15 20.18 17.13
N ALA A 133 9.73 19.29 17.94
CA ALA A 133 10.85 18.41 17.59
C ALA A 133 10.48 16.92 17.62
N VAL A 134 9.18 16.58 17.51
CA VAL A 134 8.76 15.18 17.36
C VAL A 134 8.53 14.88 15.90
N ASP A 135 9.37 14.01 15.35
CA ASP A 135 9.14 13.37 14.06
C ASP A 135 7.88 12.51 14.14
N VAL A 136 6.76 13.06 13.68
CA VAL A 136 5.52 12.31 13.55
C VAL A 136 5.71 11.32 12.42
N ALA A 137 5.71 10.02 12.73
CA ALA A 137 5.72 8.98 11.71
C ALA A 137 4.50 9.10 10.77
N TRP A 138 4.67 8.76 9.50
CA TRP A 138 3.60 8.84 8.48
C TRP A 138 2.30 8.17 8.93
N ASP A 139 2.37 6.96 9.49
CA ASP A 139 1.18 6.24 9.95
C ASP A 139 0.46 6.96 11.09
N ALA A 140 1.20 7.65 11.97
CA ALA A 140 0.61 8.46 13.01
C ALA A 140 -0.09 9.69 12.42
N PHE A 141 0.51 10.36 11.45
CA PHE A 141 -0.14 11.44 10.70
C PHE A 141 -1.43 10.97 10.03
N VAL A 142 -1.40 9.84 9.30
CA VAL A 142 -2.59 9.27 8.63
C VAL A 142 -3.74 9.04 9.62
N ARG A 143 -3.45 8.44 10.79
CA ARG A 143 -4.47 8.22 11.82
C ARG A 143 -5.06 9.54 12.34
N LEU A 144 -4.22 10.54 12.60
CA LEU A 144 -4.65 11.84 13.11
C LEU A 144 -5.47 12.61 12.06
N PHE A 145 -5.03 12.58 10.81
CA PHE A 145 -5.70 13.18 9.67
C PHE A 145 -7.09 12.56 9.46
N ARG A 146 -7.18 11.22 9.43
CA ARG A 146 -8.45 10.51 9.32
C ARG A 146 -9.37 10.83 10.49
N ALA A 147 -8.88 10.78 11.73
CA ALA A 147 -9.70 11.12 12.89
C ALA A 147 -10.26 12.56 12.83
N LYS A 148 -9.51 13.50 12.24
CA LYS A 148 -9.94 14.90 12.13
C LYS A 148 -10.93 15.15 10.98
N PHE A 149 -10.62 14.65 9.78
CA PHE A 149 -11.32 15.00 8.55
C PHE A 149 -12.26 13.91 8.03
N ILE A 150 -12.17 12.71 8.60
CA ILE A 150 -13.05 11.56 8.29
C ILE A 150 -13.56 10.96 9.62
N PRO A 151 -14.39 11.70 10.39
CA PRO A 151 -14.90 11.23 11.68
C PRO A 151 -15.74 9.95 11.56
N GLU A 152 -15.90 9.22 12.65
CA GLU A 152 -16.64 7.95 12.69
C GLU A 152 -18.06 8.05 12.13
N HIS A 153 -18.85 9.04 12.53
CA HIS A 153 -20.21 9.25 11.99
C HIS A 153 -20.27 9.47 10.46
N ILE A 154 -19.17 9.92 9.86
CA ILE A 154 -19.04 10.02 8.40
C ILE A 154 -18.69 8.67 7.81
N GLN A 155 -17.81 7.90 8.44
CA GLN A 155 -17.51 6.53 8.01
C GLN A 155 -18.78 5.67 8.04
N ASP A 156 -19.60 5.81 9.10
CA ASP A 156 -20.92 5.19 9.19
C ASP A 156 -21.81 5.63 8.04
N LYS A 157 -21.83 6.92 7.70
CA LYS A 157 -22.58 7.43 6.55
C LYS A 157 -22.09 6.83 5.22
N MET A 158 -20.78 6.70 5.02
CA MET A 158 -20.20 6.07 3.82
C MET A 158 -20.52 4.58 3.75
N GLU A 159 -20.52 3.89 4.89
CA GLU A 159 -20.99 2.51 4.99
C GLU A 159 -22.48 2.41 4.62
N GLN A 160 -23.34 3.29 5.16
CA GLN A 160 -24.76 3.33 4.79
C GLN A 160 -24.97 3.64 3.30
N GLU A 161 -24.16 4.54 2.73
CA GLU A 161 -24.15 4.81 1.29
C GLU A 161 -23.76 3.56 0.50
N PHE A 162 -22.75 2.82 0.94
CA PHE A 162 -22.37 1.54 0.33
C PHE A 162 -23.49 0.49 0.42
N LEU A 163 -24.14 0.37 1.58
CA LEU A 163 -25.24 -0.56 1.81
C LEU A 163 -26.45 -0.25 0.92
N SER A 164 -26.73 1.03 0.69
CA SER A 164 -27.80 1.50 -0.20
C SER A 164 -27.37 1.71 -1.66
N LEU A 165 -26.09 1.51 -2.00
CA LEU A 165 -25.55 1.78 -3.32
C LEU A 165 -26.24 0.94 -4.41
N ALA A 166 -26.88 1.64 -5.34
CA ALA A 166 -27.51 1.09 -6.53
C ALA A 166 -27.00 1.81 -7.80
N GLN A 167 -27.01 1.11 -8.93
CA GLN A 167 -26.55 1.62 -10.23
C GLN A 167 -27.36 2.85 -10.66
N GLY A 168 -28.66 2.90 -10.36
CA GLY A 168 -29.49 4.07 -10.67
C GLY A 168 -29.44 4.46 -12.14
N SER A 169 -29.05 5.70 -12.46
CA SER A 169 -28.84 6.21 -13.82
C SER A 169 -27.41 6.04 -14.34
N MET A 170 -26.47 5.58 -13.50
CA MET A 170 -25.06 5.45 -13.86
C MET A 170 -24.83 4.31 -14.86
N THR A 171 -23.72 4.41 -15.61
CA THR A 171 -23.19 3.27 -16.36
C THR A 171 -22.63 2.23 -15.40
N VAL A 172 -22.50 0.98 -15.85
CA VAL A 172 -21.91 -0.11 -15.05
C VAL A 172 -20.50 0.24 -14.60
N LEU A 173 -19.71 0.90 -15.45
CA LEU A 173 -18.33 1.30 -15.12
C LEU A 173 -18.30 2.40 -14.04
N GLN A 174 -19.17 3.40 -14.14
CA GLN A 174 -19.32 4.42 -13.10
C GLN A 174 -19.78 3.78 -11.78
N TYR A 175 -20.71 2.82 -11.86
CA TYR A 175 -21.21 2.10 -10.69
C TYR A 175 -20.09 1.28 -10.03
N LYS A 176 -19.27 0.58 -10.82
CA LYS A 176 -18.10 -0.16 -10.33
C LYS A 176 -17.05 0.75 -9.68
N ALA A 177 -16.83 1.94 -10.23
CA ALA A 177 -15.91 2.91 -9.61
C ALA A 177 -16.42 3.33 -8.23
N ARG A 178 -17.70 3.72 -8.11
CA ARG A 178 -18.34 4.07 -6.82
C ARG A 178 -18.36 2.90 -5.84
N PHE A 179 -18.66 1.70 -6.33
CA PHE A 179 -18.65 0.49 -5.51
C PHE A 179 -17.26 0.24 -4.91
N SER A 180 -16.21 0.34 -5.73
CA SER A 180 -14.83 0.13 -5.28
C SER A 180 -14.43 1.19 -4.24
N GLU A 181 -14.80 2.45 -4.47
CA GLU A 181 -14.52 3.57 -3.56
C GLU A 181 -15.20 3.40 -2.19
N LEU A 182 -16.48 3.00 -2.17
CA LEU A 182 -17.26 2.90 -0.94
C LEU A 182 -17.03 1.57 -0.20
N SER A 183 -16.63 0.50 -0.90
CA SER A 183 -16.41 -0.83 -0.30
C SER A 183 -15.36 -0.85 0.82
N LYS A 184 -14.42 0.10 0.81
CA LYS A 184 -13.38 0.24 1.85
C LYS A 184 -13.93 0.58 3.23
N TYR A 185 -15.13 1.15 3.30
CA TYR A 185 -15.80 1.50 4.56
C TYR A 185 -16.67 0.35 5.10
N ALA A 186 -16.88 -0.72 4.34
CA ALA A 186 -17.69 -1.86 4.74
C ALA A 186 -16.95 -3.20 4.49
N PRO A 187 -15.72 -3.38 5.02
CA PRO A 187 -14.91 -4.56 4.72
C PRO A 187 -15.62 -5.88 5.10
N HIS A 188 -16.47 -5.86 6.13
CA HIS A 188 -17.26 -7.00 6.57
C HIS A 188 -18.37 -7.42 5.58
N ILE A 189 -18.78 -6.54 4.65
CA ILE A 189 -19.79 -6.83 3.62
C ILE A 189 -19.15 -7.42 2.35
N VAL A 190 -17.90 -7.08 2.08
CA VAL A 190 -17.13 -7.48 0.88
C VAL A 190 -15.94 -8.38 1.22
N GLU A 191 -16.01 -9.06 2.36
CA GLU A 191 -14.91 -9.85 2.93
C GLU A 191 -14.37 -10.92 1.95
N ASP A 192 -15.28 -11.59 1.24
CA ASP A 192 -14.94 -12.55 0.20
C ASP A 192 -15.50 -12.13 -1.17
N GLU A 193 -14.88 -12.65 -2.22
CA GLU A 193 -15.24 -12.32 -3.60
C GLU A 193 -16.68 -12.75 -3.96
N SER A 194 -17.24 -13.77 -3.31
CA SER A 194 -18.63 -14.19 -3.55
C SER A 194 -19.63 -13.17 -2.97
N ARG A 195 -19.46 -12.75 -1.71
CA ARG A 195 -20.27 -11.72 -1.07
C ARG A 195 -20.15 -10.39 -1.79
N LYS A 196 -18.93 -10.01 -2.18
CA LYS A 196 -18.65 -8.80 -2.97
C LYS A 196 -19.36 -8.84 -4.32
N THR A 197 -19.25 -9.95 -5.05
CA THR A 197 -19.92 -10.14 -6.35
C THR A 197 -21.44 -10.10 -6.20
N LYS A 198 -21.99 -10.79 -5.20
CA LYS A 198 -23.43 -10.80 -4.91
C LYS A 198 -23.94 -9.40 -4.58
N LYS A 199 -23.24 -8.65 -3.72
CA LYS A 199 -23.59 -7.27 -3.37
C LYS A 199 -23.53 -6.35 -4.59
N PHE A 200 -22.54 -6.50 -5.46
CA PHE A 200 -22.45 -5.77 -6.73
C PHE A 200 -23.66 -6.06 -7.63
N VAL A 201 -23.97 -7.35 -7.86
CA VAL A 201 -25.12 -7.75 -8.70
C VAL A 201 -26.44 -7.28 -8.12
N MET A 202 -26.60 -7.26 -6.79
CA MET A 202 -27.84 -6.80 -6.14
C MET A 202 -28.12 -5.32 -6.37
N GLY A 203 -27.08 -4.49 -6.48
CA GLY A 203 -27.22 -3.06 -6.75
C GLY A 203 -27.34 -2.70 -8.23
N LEU A 204 -27.17 -3.64 -9.16
CA LEU A 204 -27.39 -3.37 -10.59
C LEU A 204 -28.87 -3.07 -10.91
N LYS A 205 -29.10 -2.39 -12.04
CA LYS A 205 -30.45 -2.14 -12.58
C LYS A 205 -31.22 -3.47 -12.70
N PRO A 206 -32.54 -3.50 -12.42
CA PRO A 206 -33.33 -4.73 -12.46
C PRO A 206 -33.19 -5.53 -13.76
N SER A 207 -33.11 -4.86 -14.91
CA SER A 207 -32.92 -5.50 -16.23
C SER A 207 -31.61 -6.26 -16.36
N LEU A 208 -30.53 -5.74 -15.78
CA LEU A 208 -29.21 -6.38 -15.77
C LEU A 208 -29.14 -7.45 -14.69
N ARG A 209 -29.64 -7.14 -13.49
CA ARG A 209 -29.69 -8.05 -12.34
C ARG A 209 -30.42 -9.35 -12.66
N THR A 210 -31.63 -9.30 -13.23
CA THR A 210 -32.40 -10.51 -13.54
C THR A 210 -31.66 -11.44 -14.49
N ARG A 211 -30.93 -10.89 -15.47
CA ARG A 211 -30.17 -11.72 -16.41
C ARG A 211 -28.88 -12.26 -15.80
N LEU A 212 -28.21 -11.48 -14.96
CA LEU A 212 -27.00 -11.92 -14.28
C LEU A 212 -27.30 -12.97 -13.22
N MET A 213 -28.40 -12.87 -12.47
CA MET A 213 -28.83 -13.89 -11.51
C MET A 213 -29.19 -15.22 -12.17
N ALA A 214 -29.47 -15.23 -13.48
CA ALA A 214 -29.71 -16.47 -14.23
C ALA A 214 -28.42 -17.29 -14.45
N PHE A 215 -27.24 -16.70 -14.22
CA PHE A 215 -25.95 -17.39 -14.29
C PHE A 215 -25.20 -17.19 -12.97
N ASP A 216 -24.63 -18.24 -12.41
CA ASP A 216 -23.89 -18.12 -11.14
C ASP A 216 -22.48 -17.57 -11.44
N HIS A 217 -22.30 -16.27 -11.26
CA HIS A 217 -21.01 -15.60 -11.54
C HIS A 217 -20.13 -15.75 -10.31
N ARG A 218 -18.96 -16.38 -10.47
CA ARG A 218 -18.06 -16.68 -9.35
C ARG A 218 -17.15 -15.52 -9.01
N THR A 219 -16.98 -14.57 -9.94
CA THR A 219 -16.08 -13.43 -9.78
C THR A 219 -16.73 -12.11 -10.21
N LEU A 220 -16.25 -11.01 -9.63
CA LEU A 220 -16.68 -9.67 -9.98
C LEU A 220 -16.34 -9.33 -11.45
N ASP A 221 -15.21 -9.81 -11.97
CA ASP A 221 -14.78 -9.58 -13.36
C ASP A 221 -15.68 -10.29 -14.38
N GLU A 222 -16.12 -11.52 -14.09
CA GLU A 222 -17.12 -12.21 -14.91
C GLU A 222 -18.43 -11.44 -14.94
N ALA A 223 -18.91 -11.00 -13.77
CA ALA A 223 -20.12 -10.20 -13.65
C ALA A 223 -19.97 -8.90 -14.44
N LEU A 224 -18.88 -8.15 -14.28
CA LEU A 224 -18.63 -6.90 -15.00
C LEU A 224 -18.59 -7.08 -16.51
N SER A 225 -17.88 -8.10 -16.99
CA SER A 225 -17.78 -8.39 -18.43
C SER A 225 -19.15 -8.71 -19.05
N ALA A 226 -19.96 -9.51 -18.37
CA ALA A 226 -21.32 -9.82 -18.80
C ALA A 226 -22.22 -8.57 -18.75
N THR A 227 -22.09 -7.76 -17.70
CA THR A 227 -22.91 -6.56 -17.51
C THR A 227 -22.59 -5.47 -18.53
N CYS A 228 -21.31 -5.22 -18.83
CA CYS A 228 -20.89 -4.21 -19.80
C CYS A 228 -21.32 -4.56 -21.24
N ARG A 229 -21.18 -5.83 -21.64
CA ARG A 229 -21.69 -6.28 -22.95
C ARG A 229 -23.18 -5.99 -23.08
N GLN A 230 -23.94 -6.31 -22.03
CA GLN A 230 -25.38 -6.16 -22.05
C GLN A 230 -25.87 -4.72 -21.96
N GLU A 231 -25.16 -3.87 -21.21
CA GLU A 231 -25.46 -2.44 -21.19
C GLU A 231 -25.30 -1.85 -22.60
N GLY A 232 -24.23 -2.22 -23.32
CA GLY A 232 -24.01 -1.79 -24.71
C GLY A 232 -25.10 -2.27 -25.68
N GLU A 233 -25.47 -3.56 -25.62
CA GLU A 233 -26.56 -4.11 -26.46
C GLU A 233 -27.90 -3.41 -26.22
N MET A 234 -28.21 -3.11 -24.96
CA MET A 234 -29.47 -2.45 -24.59
C MET A 234 -29.47 -0.97 -24.99
N GLU A 235 -28.33 -0.29 -24.92
CA GLU A 235 -28.18 1.10 -25.37
C GLU A 235 -28.37 1.21 -26.90
N GLN A 236 -27.75 0.30 -27.67
CA GLN A 236 -27.95 0.22 -29.13
C GLN A 236 -29.42 -0.01 -29.50
N TYR A 237 -30.10 -0.95 -28.84
CA TYR A 237 -31.52 -1.21 -29.08
C TYR A 237 -32.41 0.02 -28.81
N LEU A 238 -32.12 0.76 -27.74
CA LEU A 238 -32.86 1.98 -27.40
C LEU A 238 -32.61 3.11 -28.40
N GLU A 239 -31.40 3.22 -28.93
CA GLU A 239 -31.05 4.17 -30.00
C GLU A 239 -31.74 3.83 -31.33
N GLU A 240 -31.72 2.56 -31.74
CA GLU A 240 -32.43 2.10 -32.95
C GLU A 240 -33.94 2.35 -32.87
N LYS A 241 -34.54 2.11 -31.70
CA LYS A 241 -35.96 2.38 -31.46
C LYS A 241 -36.28 3.88 -31.51
N LYS A 242 -35.43 4.73 -30.93
CA LYS A 242 -35.56 6.19 -31.02
C LYS A 242 -35.38 6.69 -32.44
N ALA A 243 -34.44 6.15 -33.21
CA ALA A 243 -34.22 6.49 -34.61
C ALA A 243 -35.43 6.10 -35.48
N SER A 244 -36.01 4.93 -35.22
CA SER A 244 -37.21 4.43 -35.92
C SER A 244 -38.46 5.26 -35.63
N GLN A 245 -38.62 5.79 -34.41
CA GLN A 245 -39.74 6.67 -34.05
C GLN A 245 -39.61 8.10 -34.60
N LYS A 246 -38.40 8.56 -34.92
CA LYS A 246 -38.16 9.90 -35.48
C LYS A 246 -38.36 10.00 -37.00
N ARG A 247 -38.54 8.87 -37.72
CA ARG A 247 -38.81 8.90 -39.16
C ARG A 247 -40.28 9.27 -39.41
N PRO A 248 -40.59 10.39 -40.11
CA PRO A 248 -41.98 10.71 -40.42
C PRO A 248 -42.56 9.66 -41.37
N ALA A 249 -43.82 9.29 -41.16
CA ALA A 249 -44.55 8.38 -42.05
C ALA A 249 -44.65 9.03 -43.44
N ALA A 250 -43.99 8.43 -44.44
CA ALA A 250 -44.09 8.90 -45.80
C ALA A 250 -45.53 8.71 -46.31
N THR A 251 -46.24 9.82 -46.54
CA THR A 251 -47.58 9.83 -47.15
C THR A 251 -47.49 9.23 -48.55
N PHE A 252 -48.09 8.06 -48.74
CA PHE A 252 -48.17 7.38 -50.02
C PHE A 252 -49.18 8.09 -50.92
N GLN A 253 -48.71 8.94 -51.85
CA GLN A 253 -49.56 9.49 -52.91
C GLN A 253 -49.86 8.41 -53.95
N ARG A 254 -51.11 7.92 -53.95
CA ARG A 254 -51.66 6.99 -54.93
C ARG A 254 -51.86 7.74 -56.25
N GLN A 255 -51.03 7.45 -57.26
CA GLN A 255 -51.25 7.96 -58.62
C GLN A 255 -52.35 7.15 -59.31
N ASP A 256 -53.51 7.77 -59.51
CA ASP A 256 -54.57 7.30 -60.39
C ASP A 256 -54.10 7.32 -61.85
N LYS A 257 -53.90 6.13 -62.44
CA LYS A 257 -53.68 5.97 -63.88
C LYS A 257 -55.02 6.12 -64.60
N LYS A 258 -55.26 7.27 -65.24
CA LYS A 258 -56.33 7.43 -66.23
C LYS A 258 -56.04 6.55 -67.45
N LYS A 259 -56.91 5.59 -67.72
CA LYS A 259 -57.02 4.86 -68.99
C LYS A 259 -57.53 5.82 -70.06
N THR A 260 -56.79 5.98 -71.15
CA THR A 260 -57.35 6.44 -72.43
C THR A 260 -57.63 5.21 -73.27
N VAL A 261 -58.90 5.02 -73.63
CA VAL A 261 -59.37 4.03 -74.62
C VAL A 261 -59.59 4.80 -75.92
N TYR A 262 -59.13 4.17 -77.01
CA TYR A 262 -59.19 4.49 -78.45
C TYR A 262 -59.91 5.77 -78.89
#